data_AF-A0A1V9YED6-F1
#
_entry.id   AF-A0A1V9YED6-F1
#
_cell.length_a   1.000
_cell.length_b   1.000
_cell.length_c   1.000
_cell.angle_alpha   90.00
_cell.angle_beta   90.00
_cell.angle_gamma   90.00
#
_symmetry.space_group_name_H-M   'P 1'
#
loop_
_entity.id
_entity.type
_entity.pdbx_description
1 polymer ?
#
loop_
_entity_poly.entity_id
_entity_poly.type
_entity_poly.pdbx_seq_one_letter_code
_entity_poly.pdbx_strand_id
1 'polypeptide(L)'
;MLWVELITGTFLSTVLIYCFLSTGKLTQLKLPATSFKYSSSFAYYFYLVFRLLTLALYIKILVFVAIETGIELFSFYTLWNFILQAIYFLWAIIYQIRTARSRYEPVVTTKETHYLNILFDVCFSNSIIIAIVYWKFIYEPSLYVAWYGYFEHAGNTIVLIIDFISNQFVISNRSWFFTIFFAAIYSVFVWISYFTWLDKVWPYTFLSMDTPYAPLWYVGIFAGHIISFGLAKLFSIIKERCLPTLCPIPIVIPQAINPTSYV
;
A
#
# COMPACT_ATOMS: atom_id res chain seq x y z
N MET A 1 -10.37 10.14 -28.43
CA MET A 1 -11.41 9.53 -29.31
C MET A 1 -12.64 9.30 -28.44
N LEU A 2 -13.81 9.86 -28.78
CA LEU A 2 -14.95 9.89 -27.86
C LEU A 2 -15.35 8.50 -27.32
N TRP A 3 -15.39 7.47 -28.17
CA TRP A 3 -15.74 6.12 -27.73
C TRP A 3 -14.71 5.53 -26.75
N VAL A 4 -13.42 5.82 -26.92
CA VAL A 4 -12.34 5.35 -26.04
C VAL A 4 -12.48 5.96 -24.65
N GLU A 5 -12.76 7.27 -24.60
CA GLU A 5 -13.00 8.01 -23.36
C GLU A 5 -14.26 7.49 -22.64
N LEU A 6 -15.34 7.25 -23.37
CA LEU A 6 -16.60 6.72 -22.81
C LEU A 6 -16.43 5.31 -22.23
N ILE A 7 -15.78 4.39 -22.95
CA ILE A 7 -15.55 3.02 -22.46
C ILE A 7 -14.66 3.03 -21.23
N THR A 8 -13.52 3.72 -21.30
CA THR A 8 -12.54 3.74 -20.21
C THR A 8 -13.11 4.46 -18.98
N GLY A 9 -13.81 5.57 -19.17
CA GLY A 9 -14.48 6.31 -18.09
C GLY A 9 -15.59 5.49 -17.43
N THR A 10 -16.36 4.73 -18.20
CA THR A 10 -17.39 3.82 -17.66
C THR A 10 -16.77 2.71 -16.82
N PHE A 11 -15.70 2.09 -17.33
CA PHE A 11 -14.94 1.07 -16.62
C PHE A 11 -14.35 1.61 -15.30
N LEU A 12 -13.67 2.77 -15.35
CA LEU A 12 -13.11 3.43 -14.18
C LEU A 12 -14.19 3.77 -13.13
N SER A 13 -15.34 4.27 -13.58
CA SER A 13 -16.47 4.59 -12.70
C SER A 13 -17.02 3.34 -12.01
N THR A 14 -17.10 2.22 -12.73
CA THR A 14 -17.55 0.94 -12.17
C THR A 14 -16.57 0.42 -11.11
N VAL A 15 -15.26 0.53 -11.36
CA VAL A 15 -14.22 0.18 -10.38
C VAL A 15 -14.33 1.04 -9.12
N LEU A 16 -14.50 2.35 -9.25
CA LEU A 16 -14.66 3.27 -8.11
C LEU A 16 -15.90 2.94 -7.29
N ILE A 17 -17.05 2.75 -7.94
CA ILE A 17 -18.31 2.37 -7.26
C ILE A 17 -18.14 1.04 -6.53
N TYR A 18 -17.55 0.04 -7.17
CA TYR A 18 -17.27 -1.25 -6.54
C TYR A 18 -16.40 -1.11 -5.29
N CYS A 19 -15.31 -0.34 -5.37
CA CYS A 19 -14.39 -0.12 -4.25
C CYS A 19 -15.07 0.63 -3.09
N PHE A 20 -15.88 1.64 -3.40
CA PHE A 20 -16.64 2.41 -2.42
C PHE A 20 -17.64 1.50 -1.66
N LEU A 21 -18.44 0.71 -2.40
CA LEU A 21 -19.39 -0.23 -1.80
C LEU A 21 -18.68 -1.32 -0.97
N SER A 22 -17.53 -1.80 -1.44
CA SER A 22 -16.72 -2.82 -0.74
C SER A 22 -16.14 -2.29 0.58
N THR A 23 -15.75 -1.01 0.60
CA THR A 23 -15.29 -0.32 1.82
C THR A 23 -16.40 -0.29 2.89
N GLY A 24 -17.63 0.05 2.50
CA GLY A 24 -18.78 0.06 3.42
C GLY A 24 -19.11 -1.31 4.01
N LYS A 25 -18.92 -2.40 3.25
CA LYS A 25 -19.09 -3.76 3.77
C LYS A 25 -17.99 -4.14 4.76
N LEU A 26 -16.75 -3.72 4.50
CA LEU A 26 -15.61 -4.08 5.35
C LEU A 26 -15.70 -3.48 6.76
N THR A 27 -16.20 -2.25 6.88
CA THR A 27 -16.34 -1.57 8.19
C THR A 27 -17.37 -2.22 9.11
N GLN A 28 -18.30 -3.02 8.54
CA GLN A 28 -19.32 -3.75 9.27
C GLN A 28 -18.84 -5.12 9.77
N LEU A 29 -17.72 -5.63 9.25
CA LEU A 29 -17.23 -6.96 9.62
C LEU A 29 -16.60 -6.95 11.01
N LYS A 30 -16.98 -7.94 11.84
CA LYS A 30 -16.27 -8.23 13.08
C LYS A 30 -14.86 -8.70 12.74
N LEU A 31 -13.88 -8.08 13.39
CA LEU A 31 -12.47 -8.37 13.20
C LEU A 31 -12.06 -9.45 14.22
N PRO A 32 -11.27 -10.46 13.81
CA PRO A 32 -10.81 -11.48 14.73
C PRO A 32 -9.95 -10.84 15.82
N ALA A 33 -10.20 -11.20 17.07
CA ALA A 33 -9.40 -10.74 18.19
C ALA A 33 -8.03 -11.44 18.13
N THR A 34 -6.99 -10.66 17.84
CA THR A 34 -5.60 -11.14 17.86
C THR A 34 -4.80 -10.30 18.85
N SER A 35 -3.63 -10.80 19.25
CA SER A 35 -2.69 -10.04 20.07
C SER A 35 -1.29 -10.12 19.48
N PHE A 36 -0.47 -9.13 19.80
CA PHE A 36 0.93 -9.10 19.41
C PHE A 36 1.81 -8.63 20.56
N LYS A 37 3.07 -9.08 20.56
CA LYS A 37 4.10 -8.70 21.52
C LYS A 37 5.45 -8.63 20.79
N TYR A 38 6.30 -7.66 21.13
CA TYR A 38 7.68 -7.66 20.65
C TYR A 38 8.50 -8.74 21.37
N SER A 39 9.42 -9.37 20.64
CA SER A 39 10.28 -10.43 21.18
C SER A 39 11.17 -9.94 22.32
N SER A 40 11.58 -8.67 22.29
CA SER A 40 12.37 -8.02 23.33
C SER A 40 12.21 -6.49 23.29
N SER A 41 12.62 -5.82 24.36
CA SER A 41 12.73 -4.34 24.38
C SER A 41 13.71 -3.83 23.33
N PHE A 42 14.81 -4.56 23.07
CA PHE A 42 15.78 -4.21 22.03
C PHE A 42 15.12 -4.21 20.65
N ALA A 43 14.38 -5.26 20.31
CA ALA A 43 13.65 -5.35 19.04
C ALA A 43 12.68 -4.18 18.86
N TYR A 44 11.94 -3.83 19.92
CA TYR A 44 11.05 -2.66 19.89
C TYR A 44 11.81 -1.36 19.54
N TYR A 45 12.91 -1.07 20.23
CA TYR A 45 13.65 0.18 19.99
C TYR A 45 14.37 0.19 18.64
N PHE A 46 14.94 -0.95 18.24
CA PHE A 46 15.56 -1.10 16.93
C PHE A 46 14.56 -0.80 15.81
N TYR A 47 13.35 -1.37 15.87
CA TYR A 47 12.31 -1.12 14.88
C TYR A 47 11.78 0.31 14.92
N LEU A 48 11.68 0.92 16.11
CA LEU A 48 11.29 2.31 16.22
C LEU A 48 12.31 3.24 15.55
N VAL A 49 13.61 3.01 15.80
CA VAL A 49 14.70 3.77 15.16
C VAL A 49 14.70 3.54 13.65
N PHE A 50 14.54 2.30 13.19
CA PHE A 50 14.41 1.99 11.77
C PHE A 50 13.28 2.79 11.09
N ARG A 51 12.09 2.82 11.70
CA ARG A 51 10.95 3.58 11.16
C ARG A 51 11.20 5.09 11.18
N LEU A 52 11.81 5.62 12.25
CA LEU A 52 12.15 7.05 12.34
C LEU A 52 13.15 7.45 11.25
N LEU A 53 14.22 6.67 11.06
CA LEU A 53 15.21 6.92 10.00
C LEU A 53 14.59 6.79 8.62
N THR A 54 13.71 5.81 8.43
CA THR A 54 12.96 5.64 7.19
C THR A 54 12.07 6.85 6.90
N LEU A 55 11.27 7.30 7.87
CA LEU A 55 10.43 8.48 7.69
C LEU A 55 11.27 9.73 7.37
N ALA A 56 12.40 9.92 8.04
CA ALA A 56 13.31 11.01 7.76
C ALA A 56 13.88 10.95 6.33
N LEU A 57 14.24 9.75 5.85
CA LEU A 57 14.67 9.52 4.47
C LEU A 57 13.56 9.86 3.46
N TYR A 58 12.32 9.45 3.73
CA TYR A 58 11.18 9.74 2.87
C TYR A 58 10.90 11.24 2.79
N ILE A 59 10.88 11.94 3.93
CA ILE A 59 10.71 13.39 3.97
C ILE A 59 11.84 14.08 3.17
N LYS A 60 13.09 13.64 3.36
CA LYS A 60 14.23 14.17 2.62
C LYS A 60 14.04 14.01 1.10
N ILE A 61 13.67 12.82 0.64
CA ILE A 61 13.44 12.54 -0.79
C ILE A 61 12.29 13.40 -1.33
N LEU A 62 11.16 13.47 -0.61
CA LEU A 62 10.02 14.31 -1.01
C LEU A 62 10.40 15.78 -1.16
N VAL A 63 11.26 16.31 -0.27
CA VAL A 63 11.77 17.68 -0.37
C VAL A 63 12.66 17.85 -1.60
N PHE A 64 13.57 16.92 -1.89
CA PHE A 64 14.41 16.99 -3.09
C PHE A 64 13.59 16.97 -4.37
N VAL A 65 12.67 16.01 -4.50
CA VAL A 65 11.78 15.92 -5.66
C VAL A 65 10.91 17.16 -5.79
N ALA A 66 10.44 17.73 -4.68
CA ALA A 66 9.66 18.96 -4.70
C ALA A 66 10.44 20.18 -5.20
N ILE A 67 11.70 20.29 -4.82
CA ILE A 67 12.58 21.38 -5.28
C ILE A 67 12.89 21.23 -6.77
N GLU A 68 13.10 20.00 -7.25
CA GLU A 68 13.52 19.75 -8.64
C GLU A 68 12.35 19.79 -9.63
N THR A 69 11.20 19.23 -9.28
CA THR A 69 10.07 19.03 -10.22
C THR A 69 8.94 20.05 -10.04
N GLY A 70 8.86 20.75 -8.91
CA GLY A 70 7.78 21.70 -8.64
C GLY A 70 6.39 21.01 -8.69
N ILE A 71 5.34 21.69 -9.15
CA ILE A 71 3.96 21.17 -9.08
C ILE A 71 3.76 19.88 -9.91
N GLU A 72 4.55 19.67 -10.96
CA GLU A 72 4.50 18.46 -11.81
C GLU A 72 4.73 17.16 -11.07
N LEU A 73 5.37 17.20 -9.90
CA LEU A 73 5.57 16.02 -9.05
C LEU A 73 4.25 15.29 -8.76
N PHE A 74 3.15 16.02 -8.57
CA PHE A 74 1.86 15.44 -8.22
C PHE A 74 1.26 14.61 -9.36
N SER A 75 1.76 14.75 -10.59
CA SER A 75 1.28 13.96 -11.72
C SER A 75 1.78 12.52 -11.70
N PHE A 76 2.84 12.21 -10.96
CA PHE A 76 3.47 10.88 -10.97
C PHE A 76 2.88 9.93 -9.92
N TYR A 77 2.40 8.76 -10.38
CA TYR A 77 1.90 7.70 -9.48
C TYR A 77 2.92 7.25 -8.43
N THR A 78 4.20 7.18 -8.81
CA THR A 78 5.29 6.80 -7.91
C THR A 78 5.32 7.69 -6.67
N LEU A 79 5.16 9.01 -6.86
CA LEU A 79 5.13 9.97 -5.77
C LEU A 79 3.88 9.80 -4.90
N TRP A 80 2.70 9.59 -5.48
CA TRP A 80 1.48 9.31 -4.71
C TRP A 80 1.69 8.13 -3.76
N ASN A 81 2.27 7.04 -4.26
CA ASN A 81 2.63 5.89 -3.45
C ASN A 81 3.70 6.23 -2.40
N PHE A 82 4.71 7.03 -2.75
CA PHE A 82 5.77 7.44 -1.82
C PHE A 82 5.25 8.31 -0.66
N ILE A 83 4.32 9.23 -0.93
CA ILE A 83 3.61 10.02 0.10
C ILE A 83 2.78 9.10 0.99
N LEU A 84 2.05 8.14 0.40
CA LEU A 84 1.23 7.20 1.17
C LEU A 84 2.10 6.36 2.13
N GLN A 85 3.29 5.95 1.68
CA GLN A 85 4.27 5.26 2.51
C GLN A 85 4.85 6.13 3.62
N ALA A 86 5.10 7.42 3.38
CA ALA A 86 5.51 8.36 4.44
C ALA A 86 4.41 8.50 5.51
N ILE A 87 3.14 8.60 5.09
CA ILE A 87 1.97 8.60 5.99
C ILE A 87 1.91 7.30 6.79
N TYR A 88 2.13 6.15 6.13
CA TYR A 88 2.20 4.85 6.80
C TYR A 88 3.27 4.83 7.89
N PHE A 89 4.51 5.22 7.59
CA PHE A 89 5.60 5.18 8.56
C PHE A 89 5.34 6.13 9.74
N LEU A 90 4.81 7.32 9.47
CA LEU A 90 4.40 8.25 10.53
C LEU A 90 3.35 7.63 11.46
N TRP A 91 2.29 7.04 10.89
CA TRP A 91 1.24 6.40 11.70
C TRP A 91 1.78 5.15 12.43
N ALA A 92 2.64 4.36 11.79
CA ALA A 92 3.26 3.18 12.41
C ALA A 92 4.14 3.56 13.61
N ILE A 93 4.89 4.66 13.54
CA ILE A 93 5.68 5.20 14.66
C ILE A 93 4.76 5.61 15.81
N ILE A 94 3.73 6.40 15.52
CA ILE A 94 2.76 6.87 16.52
C ILE A 94 2.09 5.67 17.20
N TYR A 95 1.64 4.69 16.41
CA TYR A 95 0.99 3.49 16.90
C TYR A 95 1.93 2.65 17.79
N GLN A 96 3.19 2.47 17.36
CA GLN A 96 4.19 1.73 18.13
C GLN A 96 4.49 2.41 19.48
N ILE A 97 4.60 3.74 19.51
CA ILE A 97 4.80 4.51 20.75
C ILE A 97 3.57 4.38 21.68
N ARG A 98 2.36 4.52 21.15
CA ARG A 98 1.11 4.37 21.92
C ARG A 98 0.96 2.96 22.51
N THR A 99 1.46 1.95 21.80
CA THR A 99 1.44 0.55 22.22
C THR A 99 2.75 0.11 22.86
N ALA A 100 3.55 1.02 23.45
CA ALA A 100 4.86 0.69 24.05
C ALA A 100 4.81 -0.38 25.15
N ARG A 101 3.64 -0.70 25.71
CA ARG A 101 3.45 -1.84 26.64
C ARG A 101 3.64 -3.21 25.97
N SER A 102 3.51 -3.28 24.64
CA SER A 102 3.77 -4.47 23.81
C SER A 102 5.20 -5.02 23.93
N ARG A 103 6.11 -4.29 24.59
CA ARG A 103 7.45 -4.78 25.00
C ARG A 103 7.39 -5.81 26.11
N TYR A 104 6.44 -5.67 27.03
CA TYR A 104 6.40 -6.44 28.28
C TYR A 104 5.24 -7.44 28.26
N GLU A 105 4.09 -7.02 27.73
CA GLU A 105 2.85 -7.79 27.73
C GLU A 105 2.20 -7.80 26.33
N PRO A 106 1.46 -8.86 25.95
CA PRO A 106 0.71 -8.86 24.70
C PRO A 106 -0.35 -7.75 24.65
N VAL A 107 -0.43 -7.05 23.52
CA VAL A 107 -1.44 -6.01 23.25
C VAL A 107 -2.46 -6.53 22.25
N VAL A 108 -3.74 -6.37 22.56
CA VAL A 108 -4.86 -6.77 21.69
C VAL A 108 -4.94 -5.84 20.49
N THR A 109 -5.12 -6.41 19.30
CA THR A 109 -5.30 -5.66 18.05
C THR A 109 -6.63 -4.89 18.07
N THR A 110 -6.60 -3.64 17.63
CA THR A 110 -7.76 -2.76 17.59
C THR A 110 -8.16 -2.44 16.15
N LYS A 111 -9.28 -1.71 15.96
CA LYS A 111 -9.64 -1.18 14.65
C LYS A 111 -8.54 -0.32 14.02
N GLU A 112 -7.81 0.46 14.83
CA GLU A 112 -6.66 1.25 14.37
C GLU A 112 -5.57 0.35 13.78
N THR A 113 -5.24 -0.77 14.45
CA THR A 113 -4.29 -1.75 13.94
C THR A 113 -4.69 -2.26 12.56
N HIS A 114 -5.98 -2.55 12.37
CA HIS A 114 -6.48 -3.06 11.09
C HIS A 114 -6.42 -2.01 9.98
N TYR A 115 -6.73 -0.74 10.27
CA TYR A 115 -6.60 0.34 9.28
C TYR A 115 -5.14 0.60 8.93
N LEU A 116 -4.25 0.61 9.92
CA LEU A 116 -2.81 0.71 9.68
C LEU A 116 -2.29 -0.46 8.84
N ASN A 117 -2.79 -1.68 9.08
CA ASN A 117 -2.44 -2.85 8.28
C ASN A 117 -2.98 -2.77 6.84
N ILE A 118 -4.21 -2.30 6.64
CA ILE A 118 -4.76 -2.06 5.30
C ILE A 118 -3.92 -1.02 4.55
N LEU A 119 -3.50 0.06 5.23
CA LEU A 119 -2.63 1.07 4.65
C LEU A 119 -1.29 0.46 4.23
N PHE A 120 -0.70 -0.41 5.07
CA PHE A 120 0.49 -1.17 4.72
C PHE A 120 0.27 -2.06 3.50
N ASP A 121 -0.83 -2.82 3.46
CA ASP A 121 -1.16 -3.72 2.34
C ASP A 121 -1.17 -2.96 1.00
N VAL A 122 -1.77 -1.76 0.98
CA VAL A 122 -1.81 -0.89 -0.19
C VAL A 122 -0.41 -0.38 -0.54
N CYS A 123 0.32 0.16 0.44
CA CYS A 123 1.69 0.67 0.24
C CYS A 123 2.62 -0.41 -0.32
N PHE A 124 2.57 -1.62 0.24
CA PHE A 124 3.44 -2.71 -0.13
C PHE A 124 3.09 -3.27 -1.51
N SER A 125 1.80 -3.51 -1.78
CA SER A 125 1.33 -3.99 -3.10
C SER A 125 1.63 -2.98 -4.21
N ASN A 126 1.48 -1.69 -3.93
CA ASN A 126 1.79 -0.62 -4.88
C ASN A 126 3.30 -0.47 -5.12
N SER A 127 4.12 -0.61 -4.08
CA SER A 127 5.58 -0.60 -4.24
C SER A 127 6.07 -1.72 -5.16
N ILE A 128 5.49 -2.92 -5.05
CA ILE A 128 5.85 -4.07 -5.89
C ILE A 128 5.51 -3.81 -7.36
N ILE A 129 4.30 -3.31 -7.67
CA ILE A 129 3.95 -3.03 -9.07
C ILE A 129 4.79 -1.89 -9.64
N ILE A 130 5.06 -0.83 -8.86
CA ILE A 130 5.92 0.27 -9.31
C ILE A 130 7.32 -0.24 -9.63
N ALA A 131 7.90 -1.08 -8.78
CA ALA A 131 9.20 -1.68 -9.03
C ALA A 131 9.18 -2.54 -10.30
N ILE A 132 8.19 -3.43 -10.44
CA ILE A 132 8.09 -4.29 -11.63
C ILE A 132 7.92 -3.45 -12.89
N VAL A 133 7.01 -2.47 -12.87
CA VAL A 133 6.69 -1.67 -14.06
C VAL A 133 7.86 -0.79 -14.46
N TYR A 134 8.46 -0.10 -13.50
CA TYR A 134 9.60 0.75 -13.78
C TYR A 134 10.76 -0.07 -14.37
N TRP A 135 11.20 -1.11 -13.67
CA TRP A 135 12.40 -1.84 -14.06
C TRP A 135 12.22 -2.76 -15.27
N LYS A 136 11.00 -3.20 -15.59
CA LYS A 136 10.75 -4.06 -16.77
C LYS A 136 10.30 -3.31 -18.01
N PHE A 137 9.58 -2.18 -17.86
CA PHE A 137 8.90 -1.54 -18.99
C PHE A 137 9.30 -0.08 -19.21
N ILE A 138 9.79 0.64 -18.19
CA ILE A 138 10.05 2.09 -18.30
C ILE A 138 11.56 2.40 -18.25
N TYR A 139 12.34 1.63 -17.49
CA TYR A 139 13.75 1.91 -17.25
C TYR A 139 14.57 1.87 -18.54
N GLU A 140 15.27 2.96 -18.79
CA GLU A 140 16.14 3.15 -19.94
C GLU A 140 17.56 3.39 -19.43
N PRO A 141 18.49 2.43 -19.57
CA PRO A 141 19.83 2.51 -18.98
C PRO A 141 20.67 3.69 -19.47
N SER A 142 20.32 4.26 -20.62
CA SER A 142 21.00 5.40 -21.23
C SER A 142 20.64 6.74 -20.59
N LEU A 143 19.55 6.80 -19.81
CA LEU A 143 19.10 8.01 -19.14
C LEU A 143 19.63 8.08 -17.69
N TYR A 144 20.07 9.27 -17.29
CA TYR A 144 20.45 9.53 -15.91
C TYR A 144 19.21 9.45 -14.99
N VAL A 145 19.33 8.64 -13.94
CA VAL A 145 18.33 8.55 -12.87
C VAL A 145 18.98 9.01 -11.58
N ALA A 146 18.39 10.02 -10.94
CA ALA A 146 18.90 10.49 -9.65
C ALA A 146 18.78 9.40 -8.58
N TRP A 147 19.66 9.45 -7.56
CA TRP A 147 19.69 8.45 -6.49
C TRP A 147 18.33 8.24 -5.80
N TYR A 148 17.55 9.32 -5.65
CA TYR A 148 16.23 9.26 -5.03
C TYR A 148 15.22 8.55 -5.93
N GLY A 149 15.34 8.64 -7.26
CA GLY A 149 14.50 7.91 -8.21
C GLY A 149 14.69 6.39 -8.08
N TYR A 150 15.93 5.91 -7.94
CA TYR A 150 16.18 4.49 -7.64
C TYR A 150 15.49 4.04 -6.33
N PHE A 151 15.45 4.93 -5.33
CA PHE A 151 14.78 4.64 -4.08
C PHE A 151 13.25 4.66 -4.21
N GLU A 152 12.67 5.61 -4.94
CA GLU A 152 11.24 5.71 -5.23
C GLU A 152 10.70 4.56 -6.11
N HIS A 153 11.55 3.97 -6.95
CA HIS A 153 11.17 2.86 -7.82
C HIS A 153 11.45 1.47 -7.23
N ALA A 154 12.47 1.28 -6.39
CA ALA A 154 12.73 -0.03 -5.77
C ALA A 154 13.23 0.00 -4.33
N GLY A 155 14.05 0.99 -3.93
CA GLY A 155 14.61 1.04 -2.57
C GLY A 155 13.53 1.04 -1.48
N ASN A 156 12.42 1.73 -1.71
CA ASN A 156 11.27 1.72 -0.80
C ASN A 156 10.62 0.34 -0.64
N THR A 157 10.61 -0.48 -1.70
CA THR A 157 10.07 -1.85 -1.63
C THR A 157 10.94 -2.69 -0.69
N ILE A 158 12.26 -2.53 -0.74
CA ILE A 158 13.19 -3.22 0.18
C ILE A 158 12.93 -2.79 1.62
N VAL A 159 12.75 -1.48 1.85
CA VAL A 159 12.43 -0.94 3.18
C VAL A 159 11.10 -1.49 3.70
N LEU A 160 10.07 -1.58 2.86
CA LEU A 160 8.79 -2.19 3.23
C LEU A 160 8.91 -3.70 3.50
N ILE A 161 9.75 -4.43 2.76
CA ILE A 161 10.06 -5.84 3.05
C ILE A 161 10.71 -5.96 4.43
N ILE A 162 11.68 -5.10 4.74
CA ILE A 162 12.34 -5.08 6.04
C ILE A 162 11.32 -4.78 7.15
N ASP A 163 10.46 -3.77 7.00
CA ASP A 163 9.40 -3.50 7.99
C ASP A 163 8.45 -4.70 8.12
N PHE A 164 8.07 -5.32 7.01
CA PHE A 164 7.15 -6.45 6.98
C PHE A 164 7.68 -7.66 7.74
N ILE A 165 8.91 -8.10 7.48
CA ILE A 165 9.50 -9.26 8.16
C ILE A 165 9.81 -8.96 9.63
N SER A 166 9.93 -7.68 9.98
CA SER A 166 10.25 -7.17 11.31
C SER A 166 9.05 -7.00 12.22
N ASN A 167 7.89 -6.68 11.63
CA ASN A 167 6.66 -6.40 12.37
C ASN A 167 5.82 -7.67 12.58
N GLN A 168 4.71 -7.54 13.30
CA GLN A 168 3.81 -8.64 13.62
C GLN A 168 2.62 -8.74 12.66
N PHE A 169 2.63 -8.01 11.55
CA PHE A 169 1.50 -7.91 10.64
C PHE A 169 1.57 -8.93 9.50
N VAL A 170 0.39 -9.29 8.99
CA VAL A 170 0.21 -10.15 7.83
C VAL A 170 -0.76 -9.47 6.88
N ILE A 171 -0.61 -9.71 5.58
CA ILE A 171 -1.47 -9.05 4.60
C ILE A 171 -2.91 -9.52 4.83
N SER A 172 -3.90 -8.63 4.81
CA SER A 172 -5.32 -8.98 5.00
C SER A 172 -5.93 -9.54 3.71
N ASN A 173 -6.76 -10.59 3.74
CA ASN A 173 -7.43 -11.07 2.50
C ASN A 173 -8.48 -10.07 1.98
N ARG A 174 -8.84 -9.09 2.82
CA ARG A 174 -9.96 -8.19 2.58
C ARG A 174 -9.53 -6.82 2.04
N SER A 175 -8.24 -6.57 1.84
CA SER A 175 -7.71 -5.25 1.48
C SER A 175 -7.40 -5.07 0.00
N TRP A 176 -7.49 -6.13 -0.82
CA TRP A 176 -7.09 -6.11 -2.23
C TRP A 176 -7.77 -4.99 -3.03
N PHE A 177 -9.05 -4.73 -2.76
CA PHE A 177 -9.81 -3.70 -3.48
C PHE A 177 -9.32 -2.28 -3.17
N PHE A 178 -8.65 -2.03 -2.03
CA PHE A 178 -8.04 -0.71 -1.79
C PHE A 178 -6.83 -0.44 -2.68
N THR A 179 -6.15 -1.51 -3.13
CA THR A 179 -5.00 -1.39 -4.04
C THR A 179 -5.47 -0.88 -5.41
N ILE A 180 -6.55 -1.46 -5.96
CA ILE A 180 -7.17 -0.94 -7.19
C ILE A 180 -7.91 0.37 -6.97
N PHE A 181 -8.44 0.64 -5.77
CA PHE A 181 -9.11 1.90 -5.47
C PHE A 181 -8.12 3.07 -5.53
N PHE A 182 -6.93 2.90 -4.97
CA PHE A 182 -5.87 3.91 -5.03
C PHE A 182 -5.46 4.23 -6.48
N ALA A 183 -5.27 3.19 -7.31
CA ALA A 183 -5.00 3.35 -8.74
C ALA A 183 -6.15 4.05 -9.48
N ALA A 184 -7.41 3.77 -9.11
CA ALA A 184 -8.57 4.40 -9.71
C ALA A 184 -8.67 5.89 -9.36
N ILE A 185 -8.44 6.26 -8.10
CA ILE A 185 -8.40 7.66 -7.66
C ILE A 185 -7.31 8.42 -8.41
N TYR A 186 -6.11 7.84 -8.50
CA TYR A 186 -5.02 8.43 -9.28
C TYR A 186 -5.38 8.59 -10.76
N SER A 187 -6.03 7.59 -11.37
CA SER A 187 -6.46 7.66 -12.78
C SER A 187 -7.40 8.85 -13.03
N VAL A 188 -8.39 9.05 -12.15
CA VAL A 188 -9.28 10.22 -12.21
C VAL A 188 -8.49 11.52 -12.05
N PHE A 189 -7.57 11.56 -11.07
CA PHE A 189 -6.74 12.74 -10.83
C PHE A 189 -5.90 13.10 -12.07
N VAL A 190 -5.28 12.13 -12.74
CA VAL A 190 -4.47 12.39 -13.94
C VAL A 190 -5.33 12.86 -15.11
N TRP A 191 -6.54 12.32 -15.28
CA TRP A 191 -7.46 12.84 -16.30
C TRP A 191 -7.78 14.31 -16.05
N ILE A 192 -8.14 14.66 -14.81
CA ILE A 192 -8.40 16.06 -14.45
C ILE A 192 -7.14 16.91 -14.70
N SER A 193 -5.96 16.42 -14.30
CA SER A 193 -4.69 17.13 -14.44
C SER A 193 -4.33 17.39 -15.92
N TYR A 194 -4.53 16.39 -16.78
CA TYR A 194 -4.40 16.51 -18.24
C TYR A 194 -5.23 17.67 -18.81
N PHE A 195 -6.46 17.84 -18.30
CA PHE A 195 -7.34 18.91 -18.78
C PHE A 195 -7.07 20.29 -18.16
N THR A 196 -6.32 20.36 -17.06
CA THR A 196 -6.24 21.58 -16.23
C THR A 196 -4.86 22.22 -16.17
N TRP A 197 -3.81 21.46 -15.86
CA TRP A 197 -2.49 22.05 -15.56
C TRP A 197 -1.30 21.30 -16.17
N LEU A 198 -1.52 20.15 -16.82
CA LEU A 198 -0.48 19.40 -17.53
C LEU A 198 -0.38 19.72 -19.02
N ASP A 199 -0.99 20.82 -19.49
CA ASP A 199 -0.89 21.28 -20.89
C ASP A 199 -1.16 20.20 -21.96
N LYS A 200 -2.12 19.30 -21.68
CA LYS A 200 -2.46 18.15 -22.55
C LYS A 200 -1.32 17.14 -22.74
N VAL A 201 -0.45 17.01 -21.74
CA VAL A 201 0.60 15.99 -21.71
C VAL A 201 0.24 14.91 -20.68
N TRP A 202 0.25 13.65 -21.12
CA TRP A 202 0.07 12.51 -20.22
C TRP A 202 1.37 12.21 -19.47
N PRO A 203 1.33 12.00 -18.13
CA PRO A 203 2.53 11.64 -17.37
C PRO A 203 3.16 10.32 -17.80
N TYR A 204 2.34 9.42 -18.34
CA TYR A 204 2.78 8.13 -18.87
C TYR A 204 2.06 7.81 -20.18
N THR A 205 2.78 7.21 -21.13
CA THR A 205 2.24 6.83 -22.44
C THR A 205 1.08 5.85 -22.35
N PHE A 206 1.12 4.90 -21.40
CA PHE A 206 0.04 3.94 -21.17
C PHE A 206 -1.20 4.54 -20.50
N LEU A 207 -1.18 5.83 -20.12
CA LEU A 207 -2.39 6.55 -19.68
C LEU A 207 -3.06 7.32 -20.83
N SER A 208 -2.36 7.49 -21.97
CA SER A 208 -2.87 8.25 -23.10
C SER A 208 -4.13 7.65 -23.70
N MET A 209 -5.05 8.53 -24.06
CA MET A 209 -6.36 8.23 -24.67
C MET A 209 -6.34 8.40 -26.20
N ASP A 210 -5.16 8.61 -26.77
CA ASP A 210 -4.97 8.93 -28.19
C ASP A 210 -4.97 7.66 -29.06
N THR A 211 -4.85 6.48 -28.44
CA THR A 211 -4.82 5.19 -29.14
C THR A 211 -6.11 4.40 -28.92
N PRO A 212 -6.55 3.58 -29.90
CA PRO A 212 -7.75 2.73 -29.73
C PRO A 212 -7.54 1.63 -28.69
N TYR A 213 -6.30 1.38 -28.27
CA TYR A 213 -5.91 0.39 -27.28
C TYR A 213 -5.92 0.91 -25.84
N ALA A 214 -6.21 2.21 -25.61
CA ALA A 214 -6.23 2.78 -24.27
C ALA A 214 -7.10 1.97 -23.28
N PRO A 215 -8.31 1.46 -23.62
CA PRO A 215 -9.08 0.66 -22.67
C PRO A 215 -8.33 -0.59 -22.16
N LEU A 216 -7.52 -1.22 -23.02
CA LEU A 216 -6.70 -2.37 -22.63
C LEU A 216 -5.58 -1.98 -21.66
N TRP A 217 -4.98 -0.80 -21.82
CA TRP A 217 -4.00 -0.30 -20.85
C TRP A 217 -4.61 -0.13 -19.46
N TYR A 218 -5.81 0.45 -19.36
CA TYR A 218 -6.49 0.59 -18.07
C TYR A 218 -6.83 -0.77 -17.46
N VAL A 219 -7.33 -1.72 -18.24
CA VAL A 219 -7.52 -3.11 -17.76
C VAL A 219 -6.21 -3.70 -17.25
N GLY A 220 -5.11 -3.51 -17.99
CA GLY A 220 -3.77 -3.96 -17.60
C GLY A 220 -3.28 -3.33 -16.29
N ILE A 221 -3.51 -2.03 -16.08
CA ILE A 221 -3.16 -1.32 -14.84
C ILE A 221 -3.88 -1.98 -13.64
N PHE A 222 -5.20 -2.15 -13.70
CA PHE A 222 -5.93 -2.74 -12.57
C PHE A 222 -5.62 -4.22 -12.37
N ALA A 223 -5.43 -4.99 -13.44
CA ALA A 223 -4.97 -6.37 -13.36
C ALA A 223 -3.59 -6.46 -12.70
N GLY A 224 -2.66 -5.57 -13.05
CA GLY A 224 -1.34 -5.48 -12.44
C GLY A 224 -1.41 -5.25 -10.93
N HIS A 225 -2.32 -4.39 -10.46
CA HIS A 225 -2.52 -4.12 -9.03
C HIS A 225 -3.10 -5.33 -8.28
N ILE A 226 -3.99 -6.10 -8.92
CA ILE A 226 -4.49 -7.35 -8.35
C ILE A 226 -3.36 -8.39 -8.25
N ILE A 227 -2.53 -8.49 -9.29
CA ILE A 227 -1.36 -9.39 -9.31
C ILE A 227 -0.35 -8.99 -8.25
N SER A 228 -0.03 -7.70 -8.11
CA SER A 228 0.94 -7.24 -7.10
C SER A 228 0.44 -7.44 -5.68
N PHE A 229 -0.86 -7.29 -5.45
CA PHE A 229 -1.48 -7.69 -4.19
C PHE A 229 -1.34 -9.21 -3.95
N GLY A 230 -1.53 -10.02 -4.99
CA GLY A 230 -1.26 -11.47 -4.94
C GLY A 230 0.19 -11.81 -4.57
N LEU A 231 1.15 -11.02 -5.06
CA LEU A 231 2.56 -11.15 -4.67
C LEU A 231 2.78 -10.76 -3.21
N ALA A 232 2.23 -9.63 -2.75
CA ALA A 232 2.29 -9.25 -1.34
C ALA A 232 1.70 -10.35 -0.44
N LYS A 233 0.61 -10.99 -0.89
CA LYS A 233 0.02 -12.16 -0.22
C LYS A 233 0.96 -13.35 -0.16
N LEU A 234 1.70 -13.63 -1.23
CA LEU A 234 2.71 -14.68 -1.24
C LEU A 234 3.81 -14.41 -0.19
N PHE A 235 4.28 -13.17 -0.07
CA PHE A 235 5.21 -12.78 1.00
C PHE A 235 4.62 -13.06 2.39
N SER A 236 3.33 -12.79 2.59
CA SER A 236 2.64 -13.10 3.85
C SER A 236 2.63 -14.60 4.16
N ILE A 237 2.31 -15.43 3.19
CA ILE A 237 2.29 -16.90 3.35
C ILE A 237 3.70 -17.41 3.68
N ILE A 238 4.72 -16.87 3.01
CA ILE A 238 6.12 -17.22 3.29
C ILE A 238 6.49 -16.81 4.72
N LYS A 239 6.13 -15.59 5.14
CA LYS A 239 6.37 -15.10 6.51
C LYS A 239 5.69 -15.99 7.55
N GLU A 240 4.42 -16.33 7.36
CA GLU A 240 3.67 -17.19 8.28
C GLU A 240 4.32 -18.58 8.43
N ARG A 241 4.94 -19.10 7.37
CA ARG A 241 5.65 -20.39 7.40
C ARG A 241 7.05 -20.29 8.01
N CYS A 242 7.81 -19.25 7.67
CA CYS A 242 9.22 -19.14 8.03
C CYS A 242 9.45 -18.40 9.36
N LEU A 243 8.55 -17.50 9.74
CA LEU A 243 8.66 -16.62 10.90
C LEU A 243 7.35 -16.63 11.74
N PRO A 244 6.83 -17.79 12.16
CA PRO A 244 5.53 -17.89 12.83
C PRO A 244 5.47 -17.14 14.17
N THR A 245 6.62 -16.92 14.82
CA THR A 245 6.74 -16.12 16.06
C THR A 245 6.61 -14.62 15.82
N LEU A 246 6.62 -14.19 14.55
CA LEU A 246 6.44 -12.80 14.11
C LEU A 246 5.07 -12.57 13.45
N CYS A 247 4.06 -13.37 13.83
CA CYS A 247 2.68 -13.24 13.37
C CYS A 247 1.72 -12.99 14.54
N PRO A 248 0.55 -12.36 14.30
CA PRO A 248 -0.43 -12.14 15.36
C PRO A 248 -0.96 -13.46 15.92
N ILE A 249 -1.10 -13.54 17.24
CA ILE A 249 -1.61 -14.73 17.92
C ILE A 249 -3.13 -14.57 18.08
N PRO A 250 -3.95 -15.51 17.58
CA PRO A 250 -5.38 -15.52 17.85
C PRO A 250 -5.67 -15.59 19.35
N ILE A 251 -6.56 -14.72 19.83
CA ILE A 251 -7.04 -14.80 21.21
C ILE A 251 -8.11 -15.88 21.23
N VAL A 252 -7.80 -17.03 21.85
CA VAL A 252 -8.81 -18.01 22.21
C VAL A 252 -9.65 -17.40 23.31
N ILE A 253 -10.77 -16.80 22.95
CA ILE A 253 -11.82 -16.51 23.93
C ILE A 253 -12.33 -17.89 24.35
N PRO A 254 -12.22 -18.29 25.63
CA PRO A 254 -12.90 -19.49 26.10
C PRO A 254 -14.35 -19.30 25.68
N GLN A 255 -14.84 -20.16 24.78
CA GLN A 255 -16.28 -20.27 24.62
C GLN A 255 -16.81 -20.43 26.03
N ALA A 256 -17.71 -19.53 26.46
CA ALA A 256 -18.47 -19.77 27.67
C ALA A 256 -18.96 -21.21 27.52
N ILE A 257 -18.48 -22.08 28.41
CA ILE A 257 -19.00 -23.44 28.53
C ILE A 257 -20.48 -23.20 28.75
N ASN A 258 -21.31 -23.37 27.72
CA ASN A 258 -22.74 -23.43 27.88
C ASN A 258 -22.97 -24.74 28.63
N PRO A 259 -23.25 -24.73 29.95
CA PRO A 259 -23.52 -25.95 30.68
C PRO A 259 -25.04 -26.18 30.58
N THR A 260 -25.57 -26.28 29.36
CA THR A 260 -26.96 -26.60 29.00
C THR A 260 -27.02 -26.55 27.47
N SER A 261 -27.47 -27.56 26.72
CA SER A 261 -28.57 -28.48 26.97
C SER A 261 -28.32 -29.83 26.31
N TYR A 262 -28.84 -30.86 26.98
CA TYR A 262 -29.15 -32.18 26.47
C TYR A 262 -30.10 -32.12 25.26
N VAL A 263 -30.01 -33.19 24.46
CA VAL A 263 -30.86 -33.60 23.31
C VAL A 263 -30.50 -32.97 21.96
#